data_AF-A0A399XM17-F1
#
_entry.id   AF-A0A399XM17-F1
#
_cell.length_a   1.000
_cell.length_b   1.000
_cell.length_c   1.000
_cell.angle_alpha   90.00
_cell.angle_beta   90.00
_cell.angle_gamma   90.00
#
_symmetry.space_group_name_H-M   'P 1'
#
loop_
_entity.id
_entity.type
_entity.pdbx_description
1 polymer ?
#
loop_
_entity_poly.entity_id
_entity_poly.type
_entity_poly.pdbx_seq_one_letter_code
_entity_poly.pdbx_strand_id
1 'polypeptide(L)' 'MKCPVDNVDLTMTDRQGIEIDYCPDCRGVWLDRGELDKII' A
#
# COMPACT_ATOMS: atom_id res chain seq x y z
N MET A 1 8.11 -1.88 -4.34
CA MET A 1 8.18 -0.44 -4.67
C MET A 1 8.89 0.29 -3.53
N LYS A 2 9.55 1.43 -3.76
CA LYS A 2 10.22 2.18 -2.69
C LYS A 2 9.29 3.25 -2.13
N CYS A 3 9.26 3.38 -0.81
CA CYS A 3 8.54 4.45 -0.12
C CYS A 3 9.15 5.82 -0.50
N PRO A 4 8.35 6.80 -0.92
CA PRO A 4 8.86 8.12 -1.30
C PRO A 4 9.31 8.97 -0.10
N VAL A 5 9.03 8.55 1.14
CA VAL A 5 9.33 9.30 2.37
C VAL A 5 10.70 8.90 2.93
N ASP A 6 10.95 7.60 3.07
CA ASP A 6 12.12 7.03 3.75
C ASP A 6 12.94 6.10 2.84
N ASN A 7 12.52 5.88 1.59
CA ASN A 7 13.18 5.03 0.59
C ASN A 7 13.32 3.56 1.01
N VAL A 8 12.47 3.10 1.93
CA VAL A 8 12.38 1.70 2.38
C VAL A 8 11.52 0.90 1.39
N ASP A 9 11.74 -0.41 1.31
CA ASP A 9 10.86 -1.28 0.52
C ASP A 9 9.47 -1.37 1.15
N LEU A 10 8.45 -1.06 0.36
CA LEU A 10 7.06 -1.25 0.76
C LEU A 10 6.77 -2.75 0.90
N THR A 11 5.99 -3.08 1.92
CA THR A 11 5.47 -4.43 2.19
C THR A 11 4.05 -4.53 1.67
N MET A 12 3.77 -5.58 0.91
CA MET A 12 2.46 -5.84 0.32
C MET A 12 1.64 -6.78 1.20
N THR A 13 0.35 -6.48 1.38
CA THR A 13 -0.61 -7.35 2.06
C THR A 13 -1.95 -7.35 1.33
N ASP A 14 -2.55 -8.53 1.15
CA ASP A 14 -3.93 -8.63 0.65
C ASP A 14 -4.91 -8.61 1.83
N ARG A 15 -5.92 -7.74 1.73
CA ARG A 15 -7.03 -7.72 2.69
C ARG A 15 -8.36 -7.62 1.95
N GLN A 16 -9.13 -8.70 2.01
CA GLN A 16 -10.44 -8.77 1.36
C GLN A 16 -10.37 -8.58 -0.18
N GLY A 17 -9.28 -9.02 -0.81
CA GLY A 17 -9.08 -8.88 -2.25
C GLY A 17 -8.70 -7.47 -2.70
N ILE A 18 -8.01 -6.75 -1.80
CA ILE A 18 -7.45 -5.42 -1.95
C ILE A 18 -5.97 -5.52 -1.57
N GLU A 19 -5.10 -5.25 -2.52
CA GLU A 19 -3.65 -5.19 -2.38
C GLU A 19 -3.22 -3.86 -1.75
N ILE A 20 -2.77 -3.95 -0.51
CA ILE A 20 -2.32 -2.80 0.29
C ILE A 20 -0.81 -2.83 0.39
N ASP A 21 -0.16 -1.79 -0.13
CA ASP A 21 1.26 -1.56 0.10
C ASP A 21 1.47 -0.60 1.27
N TYR A 22 2.19 -1.03 2.29
CA TYR A 22 2.49 -0.20 3.45
C TYR A 22 3.99 -0.13 3.74
N CYS A 23 4.44 1.01 4.26
CA CYS A 23 5.81 1.14 4.75
C CYS A 23 5.88 0.72 6.23
N PRO A 24 6.76 -0.22 6.63
CA PRO A 24 6.91 -0.60 8.04
C PRO A 24 7.50 0.53 8.91
N ASP A 25 8.25 1.46 8.33
CA ASP A 25 8.99 2.47 9.08
C ASP A 25 8.17 3.76 9.30
N CYS A 26 7.71 4.40 8.21
CA CYS A 26 6.87 5.60 8.33
C CYS A 26 5.37 5.30 8.50
N ARG A 27 4.93 4.05 8.33
CA ARG A 27 3.52 3.62 8.39
C ARG A 27 2.59 4.25 7.34
N GLY A 28 3.15 4.74 6.23
CA GLY A 28 2.36 5.18 5.09
C GLY A 28 1.69 4.01 4.36
N VAL A 29 0.59 4.29 3.66
CA VAL A 29 -0.18 3.31 2.89
C VAL A 29 -0.38 3.83 1.47
N TRP A 30 -0.14 2.97 0.49
CA TRP A 30 -0.29 3.21 -0.94
C TRP A 30 -1.22 2.15 -1.52
N LEU A 31 -2.16 2.60 -2.35
CA LEU A 31 -3.17 1.76 -2.99
C LEU A 31 -3.12 2.00 -4.49
N ASP A 32 -3.28 0.93 -5.25
CA ASP A 32 -3.33 1.03 -6.70
C ASP A 32 -4.66 1.59 -7.20
N ARG A 33 -4.57 2.36 -8.29
CA ARG A 33 -5.71 3.03 -8.92
C ARG A 33 -6.58 1.99 -9.65
N GLY A 34 -7.47 1.35 -8.90
CA GLY A 34 -8.44 0.36 -9.39
C GLY A 34 -9.12 -0.41 -8.26
N GLU A 35 -8.53 -0.45 -7.07
CA GLU A 35 -9.11 -1.16 -5.92
C GLU A 35 -10.08 -0.31 -5.10
N LEU A 36 -9.96 1.01 -5.19
CA LEU A 36 -10.88 1.97 -4.57
C LEU A 36 -12.34 1.79 -5.04
N ASP A 37 -12.57 1.30 -6.26
CA ASP A 37 -13.91 1.07 -6.79
C ASP A 37 -14.63 -0.12 -6.12
N LYS A 38 -13.90 -0.99 -5.39
CA LYS A 38 -14.51 -2.08 -4.59
C LYS A 38 -14.92 -1.65 -3.17
N ILE A 39 -14.56 -0.42 -2.75
CA ILE A 39 -14.79 0.09 -1.39
C ILE A 39 -16.08 0.94 -1.30
N ILE A 40 -16.76 1.21 -2.43
CA ILE A 40 -18.04 1.96 -2.47
C ILE A 40 -19.26 1.03 -2.40
#